data_AF-A0A920MXU1-F1
#
_entry.id   AF-A0A920MXU1-F1
#
_cell.length_a   1.000
_cell.length_b   1.000
_cell.length_c   1.000
_cell.angle_alpha   90.00
_cell.angle_beta   90.00
_cell.angle_gamma   90.00
#
_symmetry.space_group_name_H-M   'P 1'
#
loop_
_entity.id
_entity.type
_entity.pdbx_description
1 polymer ?
#
loop_
_entity_poly.entity_id
_entity_poly.type
_entity_poly.pdbx_seq_one_letter_code
_entity_poly.pdbx_strand_id
1 'polypeptide(L)'
;MRNWKRFFYELYHVGPGFDGDYRRFAGRYHVHSARASKFDDVAERLCDEYLSTTPTPEACKFLRHRTDTLLAHHGAITGLKIPGPKLVAIEDAA
;
A
#
# COMPACT_ATOMS: atom_id res chain seq x y z
N MET A 1 18.27 2.31 -7.90
CA MET A 1 17.79 1.74 -6.62
C MET A 1 16.28 1.58 -6.70
N ARG A 2 15.77 0.38 -6.41
CA ARG A 2 14.34 0.04 -6.51
C ARG A 2 13.69 0.33 -5.15
N ASN A 3 12.81 1.32 -5.08
CA ASN A 3 12.31 1.86 -3.81
C ASN A 3 10.97 1.19 -3.41
N TRP A 4 10.97 -0.13 -3.23
CA TRP A 4 9.75 -0.93 -2.98
C TRP A 4 9.16 -0.76 -1.58
N LYS A 5 9.95 -0.27 -0.62
CA LYS A 5 9.57 -0.15 0.80
C LYS A 5 8.27 0.62 0.99
N ARG A 6 8.12 1.74 0.26
CA ARG A 6 6.92 2.56 0.30
C ARG A 6 5.71 1.83 -0.27
N PHE A 7 5.89 1.06 -1.35
CA PHE A 7 4.78 0.31 -1.93
C PHE A 7 4.29 -0.80 -0.98
N PHE A 8 5.20 -1.50 -0.32
CA PHE A 8 4.87 -2.47 0.71
C PHE A 8 4.19 -1.83 1.92
N TYR A 9 4.67 -0.65 2.34
CA TYR A 9 4.05 0.15 3.39
C TYR A 9 2.58 0.48 3.06
N GLU A 10 2.32 1.04 1.88
CA GLU A 10 0.97 1.40 1.46
C GLU A 10 0.07 0.17 1.29
N LEU A 11 0.58 -0.94 0.74
CA LEU A 11 -0.20 -2.17 0.61
C LEU A 11 -0.50 -2.84 1.95
N TYR A 12 0.40 -2.72 2.94
CA TYR A 12 0.21 -3.31 4.26
C TYR A 12 -0.96 -2.65 5.02
N HIS A 13 -1.33 -1.44 4.62
CA HIS A 13 -2.50 -0.73 5.12
C HIS A 13 -3.81 -1.22 4.51
N VAL A 14 -3.79 -1.91 3.36
CA VAL A 14 -5.00 -2.44 2.71
C VAL A 14 -5.44 -3.74 3.41
N GLY A 15 -6.72 -3.85 3.74
CA GLY A 15 -7.31 -5.05 4.30
C GLY A 15 -7.19 -6.25 3.34
N PRO A 16 -7.16 -7.50 3.84
CA PRO A 16 -6.99 -8.70 3.01
C PRO A 16 -8.13 -8.90 1.99
N GLY A 17 -9.30 -8.28 2.21
CA GLY A 17 -10.43 -8.32 1.30
C GLY A 17 -10.32 -7.40 0.08
N PHE A 18 -9.34 -6.48 0.04
CA PHE A 18 -9.18 -5.47 -1.03
C PHE A 18 -10.47 -4.66 -1.32
N ASP A 19 -11.33 -4.48 -0.32
CA ASP A 19 -12.63 -3.79 -0.41
C ASP A 19 -12.56 -2.31 0.00
N GLY A 20 -11.35 -1.80 0.24
CA GLY A 20 -11.12 -0.43 0.70
C GLY A 20 -11.12 -0.28 2.22
N ASP A 21 -11.32 -1.37 3.00
CA ASP A 21 -11.07 -1.32 4.44
C ASP A 21 -9.57 -1.29 4.73
N TYR A 22 -9.22 -0.54 5.76
CA TYR A 22 -7.84 -0.39 6.21
C TYR A 22 -7.56 -1.35 7.36
N ARG A 23 -6.39 -2.00 7.32
CA ARG A 23 -5.93 -2.86 8.42
C ARG A 23 -5.75 -2.03 9.70
N ARG A 24 -6.41 -2.43 10.79
CA ARG A 24 -6.35 -1.73 12.08
C ARG A 24 -5.39 -2.46 13.01
N PHE A 25 -4.32 -1.79 13.43
CA PHE A 25 -3.43 -2.31 14.46
C PHE A 25 -3.88 -1.87 15.86
N ALA A 26 -3.68 -2.73 16.85
CA ALA A 26 -4.00 -2.38 18.23
C ALA A 26 -3.12 -1.21 18.72
N GLY A 27 -3.71 -0.26 19.46
CA GLY A 27 -3.01 0.86 20.09
C GLY A 27 -3.34 2.24 19.51
N ARG A 28 -2.75 3.28 20.11
CA ARG A 28 -3.05 4.70 19.81
C ARG A 28 -2.66 5.13 18.39
N TYR A 29 -1.60 4.54 17.84
CA TYR A 29 -1.09 4.82 16.50
C TYR A 29 -1.37 3.62 15.58
N HIS A 30 -2.62 3.46 15.22
CA HIS A 30 -3.14 2.28 14.50
C HIS A 30 -2.85 2.28 12.99
N VAL A 31 -2.42 3.42 12.42
CA VAL A 31 -2.07 3.54 10.99
C VAL A 31 -0.60 3.93 10.81
N HIS A 32 -0.14 5.01 11.44
CA HIS A 32 1.25 5.47 11.31
C HIS A 32 1.82 5.83 12.68
N SER A 33 3.01 5.31 12.99
CA SER A 33 3.78 5.71 14.18
C SER A 33 5.00 6.55 13.77
N ALA A 34 5.52 7.36 14.69
CA ALA A 34 6.70 8.19 14.45
C ALA A 34 8.01 7.38 14.21
N ARG A 35 7.97 6.04 14.31
CA ARG A 35 9.13 5.15 14.14
C ARG A 35 9.20 4.54 12.74
N ALA A 36 9.15 5.39 11.72
CA ALA A 36 9.15 4.97 10.31
C ALA A 36 10.39 4.12 9.95
N SER A 37 11.58 4.45 10.46
CA SER A 37 12.83 3.77 10.07
C SER A 37 12.85 2.27 10.38
N LYS A 38 12.39 1.86 11.57
CA LYS A 38 12.33 0.42 11.93
C LYS A 38 11.34 -0.35 11.07
N PHE A 39 10.27 0.31 10.64
CA PHE A 39 9.34 -0.29 9.70
C PHE A 39 9.98 -0.43 8.32
N ASP A 40 10.68 0.61 7.86
CA ASP A 40 11.35 0.60 6.56
C ASP A 40 12.36 -0.56 6.44
N ASP A 41 13.12 -0.83 7.49
CA ASP A 41 14.07 -1.97 7.54
C ASP A 41 13.34 -3.33 7.41
N VAL A 42 12.22 -3.48 8.11
CA VAL A 42 11.41 -4.71 8.06
C VAL A 42 10.73 -4.87 6.71
N ALA A 43 10.18 -3.78 6.15
CA ALA A 43 9.52 -3.76 4.86
C ALA A 43 10.51 -4.07 3.73
N GLU A 44 11.76 -3.60 3.83
CA GLU A 44 12.82 -3.95 2.88
C GLU A 44 13.12 -5.46 2.92
N ARG A 45 13.35 -6.01 4.11
CA ARG A 45 13.61 -7.45 4.28
C ARG A 45 12.47 -8.31 3.71
N LEU A 46 11.23 -7.94 3.99
CA LEU A 46 10.05 -8.67 3.50
C LEU A 46 9.86 -8.52 1.98
N CYS A 47 10.18 -7.35 1.41
CA CYS A 47 10.19 -7.17 -0.04
C CYS A 47 11.22 -8.10 -0.70
N ASP A 48 12.44 -8.14 -0.17
CA ASP A 48 13.50 -8.97 -0.71
C ASP A 48 13.15 -10.45 -0.60
N GLU A 49 12.61 -10.88 0.53
CA GLU A 49 12.09 -12.23 0.75
C GLU A 49 10.98 -12.57 -0.25
N TYR A 50 9.96 -11.72 -0.37
CA TYR A 50 8.87 -11.92 -1.34
C TYR A 50 9.37 -12.03 -2.78
N LEU A 51 10.26 -11.13 -3.20
CA LEU A 51 10.82 -11.16 -4.56
C LEU A 51 11.73 -12.37 -4.81
N SER A 52 12.37 -12.91 -3.76
CA SER A 52 13.18 -14.14 -3.86
C SER A 52 12.35 -15.41 -4.08
N THR A 53 11.06 -15.40 -3.73
CA THR A 53 10.18 -16.59 -3.80
C THR A 53 9.63 -16.89 -5.20
N THR A 54 10.15 -16.26 -6.25
CA THR A 54 9.61 -16.35 -7.62
C THR A 54 8.08 -16.16 -7.65
N PRO A 55 7.57 -15.03 -7.14
CA PRO A 55 6.15 -14.72 -7.30
C PRO A 55 5.81 -14.81 -8.79
N THR A 56 4.66 -15.40 -9.11
CA THR A 56 4.25 -15.63 -10.50
C THR A 56 4.52 -14.36 -11.32
N PRO A 57 5.27 -14.43 -12.42
CA PRO A 57 5.65 -13.25 -13.21
C PRO A 57 4.45 -12.36 -13.59
N GLU A 58 3.26 -12.95 -13.65
CA GLU A 58 1.98 -12.30 -13.86
C GLU A 58 1.58 -11.39 -12.70
N ALA A 59 1.68 -11.86 -11.44
CA ALA A 59 1.31 -11.08 -10.26
C ALA A 59 2.19 -9.84 -10.08
N CYS A 60 3.48 -9.93 -10.43
CA CYS A 60 4.41 -8.80 -10.38
C CYS A 60 4.50 -8.00 -11.69
N LYS A 61 3.66 -8.28 -12.70
CA LYS A 61 3.76 -7.62 -14.02
C LYS A 61 3.58 -6.12 -13.95
N PHE A 62 2.65 -5.65 -13.13
CA PHE A 62 2.38 -4.22 -12.98
C PHE A 62 3.55 -3.47 -12.34
N LEU A 63 4.36 -4.14 -11.50
CA LEU A 63 5.53 -3.56 -10.84
C LEU A 63 6.68 -3.31 -11.84
N ARG A 64 6.69 -3.94 -13.02
CA ARG A 64 7.81 -3.83 -13.98
C ARG A 64 7.85 -2.50 -14.74
N HIS A 65 6.75 -1.75 -14.75
CA HIS A 65 6.67 -0.53 -15.53
C HIS A 65 7.04 0.68 -14.68
N ARG A 66 7.86 1.56 -15.24
CA ARG A 66 8.14 2.88 -14.67
C ARG A 66 7.11 3.87 -15.19
N THR A 67 6.93 4.99 -14.50
CA THR A 67 5.96 6.04 -14.88
C THR A 67 6.17 6.53 -16.31
N ASP A 68 7.42 6.72 -16.73
CA ASP A 68 7.81 7.10 -18.09
C ASP A 68 7.31 6.08 -19.14
N THR A 69 7.46 4.80 -18.85
CA THR A 69 7.05 3.70 -19.73
C THR A 69 5.53 3.57 -19.77
N LEU A 70 4.86 3.72 -18.63
CA LEU A 70 3.39 3.73 -18.57
C LEU A 70 2.80 4.88 -19.39
N LEU A 71 3.36 6.09 -19.27
CA LEU A 71 2.92 7.25 -20.05
C LEU A 71 3.17 7.04 -21.54
N ALA A 72 4.32 6.48 -21.93
CA ALA A 72 4.60 6.18 -23.33
C ALA A 72 3.65 5.14 -23.92
N HIS A 73 3.28 4.10 -23.16
CA HIS A 73 2.38 3.05 -23.62
C HIS A 73 0.89 3.44 -23.62
N HIS A 74 0.44 4.25 -22.66
CA HIS A 74 -0.98 4.51 -22.42
C HIS A 74 -1.39 5.98 -22.62
N GLY A 75 -0.45 6.88 -22.91
CA GLY A 75 -0.68 8.29 -23.21
C GLY A 75 -0.98 9.15 -21.98
N ALA A 76 -1.68 8.61 -20.98
CA ALA A 76 -1.99 9.32 -19.74
C ALA A 76 -2.10 8.37 -18.54
N ILE A 77 -1.72 8.87 -17.36
CA ILE A 77 -2.03 8.26 -16.08
C ILE A 77 -3.06 9.15 -15.41
N THR A 78 -4.27 8.62 -15.22
CA THR A 78 -5.39 9.34 -14.59
C THR A 78 -5.66 8.78 -13.19
N GLY A 79 -6.21 9.60 -12.29
CA GLY A 79 -6.61 9.18 -10.96
C GLY A 79 -7.96 9.77 -10.56
N LEU A 80 -8.72 9.06 -9.74
CA LEU A 80 -9.95 9.57 -9.14
C LEU A 80 -9.62 10.24 -7.80
N LYS A 81 -9.95 11.52 -7.66
CA LYS A 81 -9.88 12.20 -6.36
C LYS A 81 -11.18 11.94 -5.61
N ILE A 82 -11.13 11.03 -4.65
CA ILE A 82 -12.27 10.73 -3.77
C ILE A 82 -12.19 11.67 -2.56
N PRO A 83 -13.28 12.36 -2.19
CA PRO A 83 -13.33 13.12 -0.94
C PRO A 83 -13.06 12.20 0.25
N GLY A 84 -12.25 12.66 1.21
CA GLY A 84 -12.04 11.90 2.44
C GLY A 84 -13.39 11.61 3.13
N PRO A 85 -13.63 10.38 3.61
CA PRO A 85 -14.88 10.03 4.28
C PRO A 85 -15.07 10.93 5.51
N LYS A 86 -16.28 11.47 5.66
CA LYS A 86 -16.66 12.20 6.88
C LYS A 86 -17.06 11.19 7.94
N LEU A 87 -16.48 11.30 9.13
CA LEU A 87 -16.94 10.55 10.28
C LEU A 87 -18.36 11.04 10.62
N VAL A 88 -19.31 10.11 10.61
CA VAL A 88 -20.68 10.35 11.04
C VAL A 88 -20.82 9.70 12.42
N ALA A 89 -21.30 10.46 13.41
CA ALA A 89 -21.60 9.89 14.71
C ALA A 89 -22.71 8.85 14.57
N ILE A 90 -22.51 7.69 15.19
CA ILE A 90 -23.54 6.67 15.31
C ILE A 90 -24.12 6.86 16.72
N GLU A 91 -25.45 6.93 16.84
CA GLU A 91 -26.10 6.99 18.16
C GLU A 91 -25.69 5.76 18.99
N ASP A 92 -25.43 5.97 20.28
CA ASP A 92 -25.11 4.88 21.19
C ASP A 92 -26.25 3.86 21.18
N ALA A 93 -25.92 2.57 21.03
CA ALA A 93 -26.91 1.51 21.14
C ALA A 93 -27.52 1.55 22.55
N ALA A 94 -28.83 1.82 22.61
CA ALA A 94 -29.62 1.87 23.84
C ALA A 94 -29.63 0.55 24.62
#